data_AF-A0A5D2IVD6-F1
#
_entry.id   AF-A0A5D2IVD6-F1
#
_cell.length_a   1.000
_cell.length_b   1.000
_cell.length_c   1.000
_cell.angle_alpha   90.00
_cell.angle_beta   90.00
_cell.angle_gamma   90.00
#
_symmetry.space_group_name_H-M   'P 1'
#
loop_
_entity.id
_entity.type
_entity.pdbx_description
1 polymer ?
#
loop_
_entity_poly.entity_id
_entity_poly.type
_entity_poly.pdbx_seq_one_letter_code
_entity_poly.pdbx_strand_id
1 'polypeptide(L)' 'MDCNKCVVPVFYGVDPSDVRKQRGSVADAFAKHEENFKHDVEKVNSWRSALTSAANLSGWDSKEIR' A
#
# COMPACT_ATOMS: atom_id res chain seq x y z
N MET A 1 15.33 -13.88 -18.77
CA MET A 1 15.00 -12.56 -19.36
C MET A 1 14.21 -11.86 -18.28
N ASP A 2 14.94 -11.23 -17.38
CA ASP A 2 14.40 -10.78 -16.12
C ASP A 2 14.18 -9.29 -16.32
N CYS A 3 13.04 -8.94 -16.91
CA CYS A 3 12.58 -7.56 -16.96
C CYS A 3 12.20 -7.17 -15.53
N ASN A 4 13.20 -6.85 -14.72
CA ASN A 4 13.02 -6.33 -13.38
C ASN A 4 12.24 -5.02 -13.51
N LYS A 5 10.92 -5.08 -13.37
CA LYS A 5 10.06 -3.91 -13.53
C LYS A 5 10.44 -2.91 -12.45
N CYS A 6 10.93 -1.75 -12.86
CA CYS A 6 11.23 -0.67 -11.93
C CYS A 6 9.90 -0.09 -11.44
N VAL A 7 9.65 -0.20 -10.13
CA VAL A 7 8.48 0.36 -9.47
C VAL A 7 8.98 1.47 -8.54
N VAL A 8 8.41 2.66 -8.67
CA VAL A 8 8.69 3.80 -7.79
C VAL A 8 7.37 4.24 -7.17
N PRO A 9 7.17 4.03 -5.86
CA PRO A 9 5.96 4.49 -5.18
C PRO A 9 5.94 6.01 -5.03
N VAL A 10 4.76 6.60 -5.17
CA VAL A 10 4.49 8.02 -4.89
C VAL A 10 3.48 8.12 -3.77
N PHE A 11 3.91 8.64 -2.62
CA PHE A 11 3.10 8.84 -1.44
C PHE A 11 2.50 10.24 -1.48
N TYR A 12 1.22 10.32 -1.85
CA TYR A 12 0.52 11.59 -2.03
C TYR A 12 -0.46 11.84 -0.88
N GLY A 13 -0.20 12.87 -0.07
CA GLY A 13 -1.07 13.25 1.05
C GLY A 13 -1.18 12.20 2.17
N VAL A 14 -0.33 11.18 2.17
CA VAL A 14 -0.31 10.08 3.15
C VAL A 14 1.09 9.97 3.77
N ASP A 15 1.17 9.47 5.00
CA ASP A 15 2.45 9.09 5.59
C ASP A 15 2.89 7.72 5.03
N PRO A 16 4.08 7.59 4.43
CA PRO A 16 4.59 6.31 3.93
C PRO A 16 4.59 5.20 5.00
N SER A 17 4.78 5.54 6.28
CA SER A 17 4.74 4.59 7.40
C SER A 17 3.34 4.06 7.66
N ASP A 18 2.30 4.88 7.47
CA ASP A 18 0.91 4.44 7.61
C ASP A 18 0.52 3.50 6.46
N VAL A 19 1.03 3.73 5.25
CA VAL A 19 0.87 2.80 4.12
C VAL A 19 1.59 1.48 4.39
N ARG A 20 2.86 1.52 4.80
CA ARG A 20 3.69 0.33 5.08
C ARG A 20 3.13 -0.53 6.21
N LYS A 21 2.65 0.10 7.28
CA LYS A 21 2.11 -0.59 8.47
C LYS A 21 0.59 -0.78 8.40
N GLN A 22 -0.05 -0.29 7.35
CA GLN A 22 -1.50 -0.32 7.15
C GLN A 22 -2.25 0.26 8.36
N ARG A 23 -1.92 1.51 8.71
CA ARG A 23 -2.47 2.27 9.86
C ARG A 23 -3.28 3.48 9.38
N GLY A 24 -3.94 4.16 10.30
CA GLY A 24 -4.75 5.35 10.00
C GLY A 24 -5.83 5.04 8.96
N SER A 25 -6.01 5.95 8.01
CA SER A 25 -7.02 5.79 6.94
C SER A 25 -6.83 4.55 6.07
N VAL A 26 -5.60 4.02 5.98
CA VAL A 26 -5.31 2.78 5.24
C VAL A 26 -5.92 1.58 5.97
N ALA A 27 -5.88 1.56 7.30
CA ALA A 27 -6.52 0.50 8.10
C ALA A 27 -8.04 0.51 7.93
N ASP A 28 -8.66 1.70 7.99
CA ASP A 28 -10.11 1.86 7.84
C ASP A 28 -10.58 1.38 6.45
N ALA A 29 -9.80 1.68 5.40
CA ALA A 29 -10.07 1.21 4.05
C ALA A 29 -9.98 -0.33 3.96
N PHE A 30 -8.96 -0.95 4.57
CA PHE A 30 -8.86 -2.41 4.59
C PHE A 30 -9.99 -3.08 5.37
N ALA A 31 -10.42 -2.52 6.50
CA ALA A 31 -11.57 -3.06 7.24
C ALA A 31 -12.84 -3.08 6.38
N LYS A 32 -13.09 -2.00 5.62
CA LYS A 32 -14.20 -1.95 4.66
C LYS A 32 -14.04 -2.95 3.52
N HIS A 33 -12.82 -3.17 3.04
CA HIS A 33 -12.56 -4.17 2.01
C HIS A 33 -12.73 -5.61 2.54
N GLU A 34 -12.35 -5.90 3.78
CA GLU A 34 -12.57 -7.21 4.41
C GLU A 34 -14.07 -7.54 4.51
N GLU A 35 -14.92 -6.57 4.81
CA GLU A 35 -16.38 -6.75 4.80
C GLU A 35 -16.91 -6.99 3.37
N ASN A 36 -16.51 -6.16 2.42
CA ASN A 36 -16.96 -6.25 1.03
C ASN A 36 -16.49 -7.53 0.32
N PHE A 37 -15.31 -8.04 0.69
CA PHE A 37 -14.69 -9.22 0.12
C PHE A 37 -14.61 -10.37 1.15
N LYS A 38 -15.59 -10.47 2.05
CA LYS A 38 -15.63 -11.52 3.09
C LYS A 38 -15.57 -12.96 2.58
N HIS A 39 -15.91 -13.18 1.31
CA HIS A 39 -15.82 -14.49 0.63
C HIS A 39 -14.53 -14.67 -0.18
N ASP A 40 -13.68 -13.65 -0.23
CA ASP A 40 -12.44 -13.59 -1.02
C ASP A 40 -11.33 -12.93 -0.19
N VAL A 41 -11.12 -13.45 1.03
CA VAL A 41 -10.17 -12.91 2.02
C VAL A 41 -8.73 -12.93 1.47
N GLU A 42 -8.39 -13.94 0.68
CA GLU A 42 -7.08 -14.08 0.05
C GLU A 42 -6.75 -12.91 -0.88
N LYS A 43 -7.74 -12.34 -1.56
CA LYS A 43 -7.57 -11.14 -2.37
C LYS A 43 -7.17 -9.93 -1.54
N VAL A 44 -7.82 -9.75 -0.39
CA VAL A 44 -7.51 -8.65 0.53
C VAL A 44 -6.11 -8.83 1.14
N ASN A 45 -5.75 -10.06 1.52
CA ASN A 45 -4.41 -10.40 1.99
C ASN A 45 -3.33 -10.15 0.93
N SER A 46 -3.62 -10.46 -0.34
CA SER A 46 -2.73 -10.17 -1.47
C SER A 46 -2.50 -8.67 -1.63
N TRP A 47 -3.56 -7.85 -1.53
CA TRP A 47 -3.43 -6.39 -1.56
C TRP A 47 -2.65 -5.83 -0.39
N ARG A 48 -2.89 -6.32 0.85
CA ARG A 48 -2.11 -5.95 2.03
C ARG A 48 -0.62 -6.22 1.79
N SER A 49 -0.30 -7.40 1.29
CA SER A 49 1.09 -7.82 1.03
C SER A 49 1.74 -6.96 -0.06
N ALA A 50 1.04 -6.75 -1.18
CA ALA A 50 1.52 -5.93 -2.28
C ALA A 50 1.76 -4.47 -1.86
N LEU A 51 0.85 -3.90 -1.07
CA LEU A 51 0.98 -2.53 -0.59
C LEU A 51 2.16 -2.38 0.38
N THR A 52 2.35 -3.33 1.30
CA THR A 52 3.54 -3.36 2.19
C THR A 52 4.83 -3.49 1.39
N SER A 53 4.89 -4.39 0.40
CA SER A 53 6.06 -4.55 -0.47
C SER A 53 6.37 -3.27 -1.25
N ALA A 54 5.35 -2.63 -1.84
CA ALA A 54 5.53 -1.38 -2.57
C ALA A 54 5.99 -0.25 -1.63
N ALA A 55 5.41 -0.14 -0.43
CA ALA A 55 5.77 0.90 0.54
C ALA A 55 7.15 0.72 1.18
N ASN A 56 7.77 -0.46 1.03
CA ASN A 56 9.15 -0.71 1.42
C ASN A 56 10.17 -0.29 0.36
N LEU A 57 9.74 0.08 -0.85
CA LEU A 57 10.60 0.61 -1.89
C LEU A 57 10.89 2.10 -1.66
N SER A 58 12.06 2.56 -2.11
CA SER A 58 12.38 3.99 -2.16
C SER A 58 11.45 4.69 -3.15
N GLY A 59 10.85 5.81 -2.74
CA GLY A 59 9.91 6.56 -3.55
C GLY A 59 9.86 8.03 -3.18
N TRP A 60 8.81 8.70 -3.64
CA TRP A 60 8.63 10.13 -3.42
C TRP A 60 7.50 10.41 -2.44
N ASP A 61 7.77 11.26 -1.46
CA ASP A 61 6.75 11.83 -0.57
C ASP A 61 6.38 13.23 -1.04
N SER A 62 5.10 13.43 -1.35
CA SER A 62 4.54 14.73 -1.73
C SER A 62 4.79 15.85 -0.71
N LYS A 63 4.99 15.51 0.58
CA LYS A 63 5.25 16.49 1.64
C LYS A 63 6.70 16.99 1.65
N GLU A 64 7.62 16.24 1.04
CA GLU A 64 9.05 16.56 0.99
C GLU A 64 9.45 17.26 -0.33
N ILE A 65 8.56 17.28 -1.33
CA ILE A 65 8.79 17.98 -2.59
C ILE A 65 8.43 19.46 -2.40
N ARG A 66 9.46 20.31 -2.29
CA ARG A 66 9.38 21.77 -2.27
C ARG A 66 9.53 22.38 -3.66
#